data_AF-W1YSA2-F1
#
_entry.id   AF-W1YSA2-F1
#
_cell.length_a   1.000
_cell.length_b   1.000
_cell.length_c   1.000
_cell.angle_alpha   90.00
_cell.angle_beta   90.00
_cell.angle_gamma   90.00
#
_symmetry.space_group_name_H-M   'P 1'
#
loop_
_entity.id
_entity.type
_entity.pdbx_description
1 polymer ?
#
loop_
_entity_poly.entity_id
_entity_poly.type
_entity_poly.pdbx_seq_one_letter_code
_entity_poly.pdbx_strand_id
1 'polypeptide(L)'
;QNEADATLEAAQAAAAQEPATTALTPGAVTELVAPLSGTVMAVEDVADPVFASGALGKGAGIEPAGDVVVTAPAAGTVVVAPSSGHAYGIALDNGVEILVHVGIDTVNLEGQGFDVR
;
A
#
# COMPACT_ATOMS: atom_id res chain seq x y z
N GLN A 1 53.45 -25.74 -8.22
CA GLN A 1 53.47 -26.09 -9.65
C GLN A 1 52.05 -26.50 -10.00
N ASN A 2 51.17 -25.74 -10.65
CA ASN A 2 51.09 -24.38 -11.21
C ASN A 2 49.60 -24.00 -11.01
N GLU A 3 49.24 -22.83 -10.50
CA GLU A 3 48.99 -21.59 -11.27
C GLU A 3 47.97 -21.82 -12.41
N ALA A 4 46.70 -21.41 -12.24
CA ALA A 4 46.15 -20.06 -12.39
C ALA A 4 45.49 -19.90 -13.76
N ASP A 5 44.17 -19.70 -13.77
CA ASP A 5 43.39 -18.81 -14.66
C ASP A 5 41.90 -19.02 -14.30
N ALA A 6 41.23 -18.15 -13.55
CA ALA A 6 40.75 -16.83 -13.97
C ALA A 6 39.76 -16.87 -15.15
N THR A 7 38.49 -17.17 -14.87
CA THR A 7 37.40 -16.48 -15.58
C THR A 7 36.17 -16.35 -14.69
N LEU A 8 36.15 -15.24 -13.96
CA LEU A 8 34.92 -14.54 -13.63
C LEU A 8 34.39 -13.95 -14.97
N GLU A 9 33.25 -14.42 -15.45
CA GLU A 9 32.52 -13.73 -16.51
C GLU A 9 31.01 -13.75 -16.24
N ALA A 10 30.49 -12.52 -16.09
CA ALA A 10 29.11 -12.05 -16.27
C ALA A 10 28.00 -12.75 -15.45
N ALA A 11 27.43 -12.20 -14.37
CA ALA A 11 26.92 -10.83 -14.19
C ALA A 11 26.15 -10.31 -15.41
N GLN A 12 24.85 -10.63 -15.48
CA GLN A 12 23.71 -9.83 -15.97
C GLN A 12 22.59 -10.79 -16.43
N ALA A 13 21.32 -10.61 -16.14
CA ALA A 13 20.65 -9.41 -15.69
C ALA A 13 19.55 -9.76 -14.67
N ALA A 14 19.57 -9.03 -13.56
CA ALA A 14 18.33 -8.60 -12.94
C ALA A 14 17.44 -8.06 -14.06
N ALA A 15 16.29 -8.69 -14.30
CA ALA A 15 15.19 -8.00 -14.91
C ALA A 15 14.78 -6.91 -13.91
N ALA A 16 15.46 -5.76 -14.01
CA ALA A 16 14.85 -4.50 -13.68
C ALA A 16 13.55 -4.49 -14.48
N GLN A 17 12.45 -4.80 -13.81
CA GLN A 17 11.17 -4.29 -14.26
C GLN A 17 11.37 -2.78 -14.29
N GLU A 18 11.43 -2.23 -15.50
CA GLU A 18 11.33 -0.80 -15.74
C GLU A 18 10.23 -0.27 -14.81
N PRO A 19 10.45 0.85 -14.10
CA PRO A 19 9.36 1.45 -13.36
C PRO A 19 8.28 1.75 -14.40
N ALA A 20 7.14 1.08 -14.29
CA ALA A 20 5.98 1.28 -15.13
C ALA A 20 5.51 2.72 -14.96
N THR A 21 6.11 3.61 -15.73
CA THR A 21 5.80 5.03 -15.78
C THR A 21 4.60 5.18 -16.70
N THR A 22 3.44 4.73 -16.24
CA THR A 22 2.15 5.16 -16.80
C THR A 22 1.51 6.13 -15.82
N ALA A 23 2.32 7.06 -15.30
CA ALA A 23 1.95 7.95 -14.23
C ALA A 23 0.80 8.86 -14.67
N LEU A 24 -0.38 8.66 -14.06
CA LEU A 24 -1.33 9.73 -13.77
C LEU A 24 -1.67 10.61 -15.00
N THR A 25 -2.23 9.99 -16.04
CA THR A 25 -2.69 10.74 -17.22
C THR A 25 -3.69 11.82 -16.78
N PRO A 26 -3.47 13.12 -17.07
CA PRO A 26 -4.39 14.17 -16.67
C PRO A 26 -5.81 13.91 -17.21
N GLY A 27 -6.80 13.93 -16.32
CA GLY A 27 -8.20 13.68 -16.66
C GLY A 27 -8.60 12.19 -16.66
N ALA A 28 -7.67 11.26 -16.47
CA ALA A 28 -8.02 9.87 -16.21
C ALA A 28 -8.64 9.72 -14.81
N VAL A 29 -9.76 9.02 -14.73
CA VAL A 29 -10.46 8.74 -13.48
C VAL A 29 -10.12 7.33 -13.02
N THR A 30 -9.74 7.19 -11.75
CA THR A 30 -9.56 5.89 -11.09
C THR A 30 -10.66 5.75 -10.06
N GLU A 31 -11.54 4.78 -10.26
CA GLU A 31 -12.61 4.48 -9.30
C GLU A 31 -12.08 3.56 -8.21
N LEU A 32 -12.34 3.93 -6.96
CA LEU A 32 -12.03 3.13 -5.78
C LEU A 32 -13.33 2.74 -5.10
N VAL A 33 -13.45 1.47 -4.70
CA VAL A 33 -14.55 1.02 -3.84
C VAL A 33 -14.20 1.27 -2.38
N ALA A 34 -15.22 1.48 -1.55
CA ALA A 34 -15.00 1.59 -0.11
C ALA A 34 -14.44 0.26 0.43
N PRO A 35 -13.29 0.26 1.13
CA PRO A 35 -12.67 -0.97 1.61
C PRO A 35 -13.47 -1.64 2.73
N LEU A 36 -14.34 -0.91 3.42
CA LEU A 36 -15.21 -1.41 4.48
C LEU A 36 -16.50 -0.57 4.57
N SER A 37 -17.52 -1.10 5.25
CA SER A 37 -18.77 -0.37 5.51
C SER A 37 -18.60 0.63 6.65
N GLY A 38 -19.01 1.88 6.46
CA GLY A 38 -18.81 2.93 7.46
C GLY A 38 -19.24 4.32 7.00
N THR A 39 -18.89 5.32 7.80
CA THR A 39 -19.12 6.73 7.49
C THR A 39 -17.81 7.36 7.03
N VAL A 40 -17.81 7.95 5.83
CA VAL A 40 -16.63 8.65 5.30
C VAL A 40 -16.47 10.00 6.00
N MET A 41 -15.23 10.34 6.34
CA MET A 41 -14.82 11.64 6.84
C MET A 41 -13.65 12.20 6.03
N ALA A 42 -13.47 13.51 6.07
CA ALA A 42 -12.32 14.15 5.45
C ALA A 42 -11.03 13.63 6.13
N VAL A 43 -9.93 13.51 5.37
CA VAL A 43 -8.67 13.01 5.96
C VAL A 43 -8.16 13.98 7.04
N GLU A 44 -8.48 15.26 6.90
CA GLU A 44 -8.16 16.34 7.85
C GLU A 44 -8.89 16.20 9.19
N ASP A 45 -10.01 15.47 9.24
CA ASP A 45 -10.80 15.22 10.45
C ASP A 45 -10.33 13.95 11.20
N VAL A 46 -9.39 13.19 10.63
CA VAL A 46 -8.82 12.00 11.27
C VAL A 46 -8.00 12.44 12.49
N ALA A 47 -8.20 11.78 13.63
CA ALA A 47 -7.56 12.09 14.91
C ALA A 47 -6.07 11.68 14.99
N ASP A 48 -5.32 11.88 13.91
CA ASP A 48 -3.89 11.61 13.82
C ASP A 48 -3.21 12.67 12.91
N PRO A 49 -2.21 13.42 13.41
CA PRO A 49 -1.58 14.50 12.64
C PRO A 49 -0.87 14.06 11.36
N VAL A 50 -0.36 12.83 11.29
CA VAL A 50 0.35 12.32 10.10
C VAL A 50 -0.64 12.15 8.95
N PHE A 51 -1.83 11.64 9.23
CA PHE A 51 -2.91 11.55 8.25
C PHE A 51 -3.55 12.92 7.98
N ALA A 52 -3.94 13.65 9.03
CA ALA A 52 -4.66 14.91 8.89
C ALA A 52 -3.86 16.02 8.19
N SER A 53 -2.54 15.96 8.23
CA SER A 53 -1.67 16.88 7.48
C SER A 53 -1.63 16.60 5.97
N GLY A 54 -2.09 15.43 5.52
CA GLY A 54 -1.95 14.97 4.14
C GLY A 54 -0.51 14.60 3.75
N ALA A 55 0.41 14.46 4.72
CA ALA A 55 1.81 14.12 4.45
C ALA A 55 1.99 12.78 3.72
N LEU A 56 1.07 11.84 3.93
CA LEU A 56 1.03 10.53 3.28
C LEU A 56 0.28 10.54 1.93
N GLY A 57 -0.27 11.68 1.53
CA GLY A 57 -1.07 11.84 0.32
C GLY A 57 -2.51 12.26 0.59
N LYS A 58 -3.26 12.46 -0.50
CA LYS A 58 -4.69 12.75 -0.44
C LYS A 58 -5.45 11.47 -0.13
N GLY A 59 -6.55 11.59 0.60
CA GLY A 59 -7.39 10.44 0.92
C GLY A 59 -8.65 10.84 1.69
N ALA A 60 -9.21 9.86 2.39
CA ALA A 60 -10.34 10.02 3.28
C ALA A 60 -10.22 9.03 4.45
N GLY A 61 -10.81 9.37 5.59
CA GLY A 61 -11.02 8.44 6.70
C GLY A 61 -12.37 7.73 6.56
N ILE A 62 -12.48 6.53 7.13
CA ILE A 62 -13.76 5.82 7.23
C ILE A 62 -13.92 5.35 8.67
N GLU A 63 -14.95 5.85 9.36
CA GLU A 63 -15.37 5.33 10.65
C GLU A 63 -16.18 4.03 10.41
N PRO A 64 -15.69 2.85 10.83
CA PRO A 64 -16.36 1.59 10.54
C PRO A 64 -17.74 1.47 11.18
N ALA A 65 -18.64 0.74 10.53
CA ALA A 65 -19.96 0.40 11.07
C ALA A 65 -20.18 -1.11 11.05
N GLY A 66 -20.50 -1.68 12.22
CA GLY A 66 -20.74 -3.13 12.36
C GLY A 66 -19.45 -3.95 12.35
N ASP A 67 -19.51 -5.13 11.74
CA ASP A 67 -18.36 -6.04 11.65
C ASP A 67 -17.30 -5.49 10.69
N VAL A 68 -16.03 -5.49 11.14
CA VAL A 68 -14.92 -4.92 10.38
C VAL A 68 -14.30 -5.99 9.49
N VAL A 69 -14.67 -5.95 8.21
CA VAL A 69 -14.00 -6.70 7.14
C VAL A 69 -13.44 -5.70 6.14
N VAL A 70 -12.11 -5.66 6.03
CA VAL A 70 -11.41 -4.75 5.13
C VAL A 70 -11.07 -5.50 3.84
N THR A 71 -11.47 -4.92 2.72
CA THR A 71 -11.26 -5.47 1.37
C THR A 71 -10.43 -4.52 0.53
N ALA A 72 -9.84 -5.04 -0.56
CA ALA A 72 -9.06 -4.22 -1.47
C ALA A 72 -9.96 -3.16 -2.14
N PRO A 73 -9.60 -1.87 -2.11
CA PRO A 73 -10.38 -0.79 -2.73
C PRO A 73 -10.27 -0.76 -4.26
N ALA A 74 -9.32 -1.50 -4.85
CA ALA A 74 -9.14 -1.66 -6.28
C ALA A 74 -8.33 -2.93 -6.58
N ALA A 75 -8.38 -3.39 -7.83
CA ALA A 75 -7.47 -4.42 -8.33
C ALA A 75 -6.05 -3.85 -8.45
N GLY A 76 -5.06 -4.62 -7.99
CA GLY A 76 -3.66 -4.21 -8.05
C GLY A 76 -2.76 -5.24 -7.37
N THR A 77 -1.49 -4.88 -7.25
CA THR A 77 -0.47 -5.71 -6.58
C THR A 77 -0.21 -5.19 -5.18
N VAL A 78 -0.31 -6.06 -4.17
CA VAL A 78 0.09 -5.71 -2.79
C VAL A 78 1.61 -5.59 -2.75
N VAL A 79 2.11 -4.38 -2.48
CA VAL A 79 3.54 -4.04 -2.43
C VAL A 79 4.04 -3.78 -1.01
N VAL A 80 3.12 -3.48 -0.08
CA VAL A 80 3.41 -3.33 1.35
C VAL A 80 2.39 -4.15 2.13
N ALA A 81 2.87 -5.06 2.98
CA ALA A 81 2.04 -5.86 3.89
C ALA A 81 2.86 -6.21 5.14
N PRO A 82 2.86 -5.36 6.18
CA PRO A 82 3.54 -5.65 7.44
C PRO A 82 2.93 -6.89 8.09
N SER A 83 3.75 -7.66 8.82
CA SER A 83 3.29 -8.89 9.50
C SER A 83 2.22 -8.66 10.56
N SER A 84 2.08 -7.43 11.07
CA SER A 84 1.02 -7.04 12.00
C SER A 84 -0.35 -6.82 11.33
N GLY A 85 -0.45 -6.87 10.00
CA GLY A 85 -1.73 -6.84 9.28
C GLY A 85 -2.51 -5.52 9.32
N HIS A 86 -1.98 -4.48 9.96
CA HIS A 86 -2.66 -3.20 10.16
C HIS A 86 -2.67 -2.26 8.94
N ALA A 87 -1.83 -2.53 7.93
CA ALA A 87 -1.71 -1.67 6.75
C ALA A 87 -1.38 -2.45 5.49
N TYR A 88 -1.87 -1.97 4.34
CA TYR A 88 -1.60 -2.54 3.03
C TYR A 88 -1.37 -1.45 2.00
N GLY A 89 -0.25 -1.54 1.29
CA GLY A 89 0.07 -0.73 0.12
C GLY A 89 -0.24 -1.50 -1.15
N ILE A 90 -1.04 -0.93 -2.04
CA ILE A 90 -1.50 -1.56 -3.29
C ILE A 90 -1.08 -0.67 -4.46
N ALA A 91 -0.27 -1.21 -5.36
CA ALA A 91 0.12 -0.55 -6.61
C ALA A 91 -0.84 -0.97 -7.73
N LEU A 92 -1.43 0.00 -8.41
CA LEU A 92 -2.32 -0.21 -9.55
C LEU A 92 -1.53 -0.11 -10.86
N ASP A 93 -2.03 -0.76 -11.91
CA ASP A 93 -1.38 -0.77 -13.24
C ASP A 93 -1.30 0.62 -13.89
N ASN A 94 -2.11 1.58 -13.41
CA ASN A 94 -2.14 2.96 -13.85
C ASN A 94 -1.19 3.88 -13.06
N GLY A 95 -0.31 3.31 -12.22
CA GLY A 95 0.67 4.03 -11.42
C GLY A 95 0.12 4.72 -10.18
N VAL A 96 -1.17 4.56 -9.84
CA VAL A 96 -1.71 4.99 -8.55
C VAL A 96 -1.25 4.01 -7.47
N GLU A 97 -0.74 4.54 -6.36
CA GLU A 97 -0.45 3.76 -5.16
C GLU A 97 -1.47 4.10 -4.07
N ILE A 98 -2.06 3.07 -3.47
CA ILE A 98 -3.07 3.19 -2.42
C ILE A 98 -2.50 2.64 -1.13
N LEU A 99 -2.60 3.41 -0.06
CA LEU A 99 -2.33 2.94 1.31
C LEU A 99 -3.66 2.79 2.05
N VAL A 100 -3.96 1.58 2.51
CA VAL A 100 -5.03 1.30 3.47
C VAL A 100 -4.38 1.10 4.83
N HIS A 101 -4.71 1.95 5.81
CA HIS A 101 -4.25 1.85 7.19
C HIS A 101 -5.46 1.67 8.11
N VAL A 102 -5.46 0.63 8.95
CA VAL A 102 -6.60 0.22 9.76
C VAL A 102 -6.40 0.70 11.20
N GLY A 103 -7.18 1.71 11.60
CA GLY A 103 -7.10 2.33 12.94
C GLY A 103 -5.89 3.25 13.09
N ILE A 104 -5.70 3.80 14.28
CA ILE A 104 -4.54 4.65 14.66
C ILE A 104 -3.67 3.87 15.63
N ASP A 105 -2.34 3.98 15.49
CA ASP A 105 -1.35 3.31 16.34
C ASP A 105 -1.50 1.78 16.45
N THR A 106 -2.23 1.16 15.53
CA THR A 106 -2.54 -0.28 15.52
C THR A 106 -1.34 -1.16 15.20
N VAL A 107 -0.25 -0.58 14.69
CA VAL A 107 1.06 -1.23 14.63
C VAL A 107 1.49 -1.77 16.00
N ASN A 108 1.15 -1.06 17.08
CA ASN A 108 1.50 -1.43 18.46
C ASN A 108 0.72 -2.64 18.99
N LEU A 109 -0.31 -3.09 18.26
CA LEU A 109 -1.03 -4.33 18.59
C LEU A 109 -0.25 -5.57 18.14
N GLU A 110 0.82 -5.41 17.35
CA GLU A 110 1.69 -6.51 16.91
C GLU A 110 0.92 -7.66 16.24
N GLY A 111 -0.16 -7.34 15.51
CA GLY A 111 -1.04 -8.29 14.84
C GLY A 111 -2.18 -8.83 15.68
N GLN A 112 -2.26 -8.49 16.96
CA GLN A 112 -3.39 -8.87 17.81
C GLN A 112 -4.68 -8.18 17.33
N GLY A 113 -5.74 -8.96 17.13
CA GLY A 113 -7.02 -8.48 16.61
C GLY A 113 -7.12 -8.42 15.09
N PHE A 114 -6.04 -8.72 14.36
CA PHE A 114 -6.04 -8.84 12.91
C PHE A 114 -6.07 -10.31 12.49
N ASP A 115 -6.97 -10.63 11.56
CA ASP A 115 -7.07 -11.95 10.92
C ASP A 115 -6.91 -11.76 9.42
N VAL A 116 -5.68 -11.98 8.94
CA VAL A 116 -5.31 -11.78 7.54
C VAL A 116 -5.59 -13.06 6.75
N ARG A 117 -6.31 -12.94 5.63
CA ARG A 117 -6.81 -14.05 4.82
C ARG A 117 -6.32 -13.97 3.37
#